data_AF-A0ABD0LH66-F1
#
_entry.id   AF-A0ABD0LH66-F1
#
_cell.length_a   1.000
_cell.length_b   1.000
_cell.length_c   1.000
_cell.angle_alpha   90.00
_cell.angle_beta   90.00
_cell.angle_gamma   90.00
#
_symmetry.space_group_name_H-M   'P 1'
#
loop_
_entity.id
_entity.type
_entity.pdbx_description
1 polymer ?
#
loop_
_entity_poly.entity_id
_entity_poly.type
_entity_poly.pdbx_seq_one_letter_code
_entity_poly.pdbx_strand_id
1 'polypeptide(L)'
;MHASAICLLLSFVALSGVVGFLSGRPSQKKGVCISHWDLLCGDFDVYRGRVAWWYDWGDSPIYWTNDTKFSGCGDLLENRAAMVWGWGSRNRYHGHNIPSDAQYILGYNEANNPDQAHLTPAEAAAHWPEIERIAGNRPLVGPSAIICNHVRCNETLWEWMDHFFQLCHGCRVDYLAAHLYQGNPQKEMAFLERMYHRYHKKIWITEMAFPNDHTEEAQINYMKEILPRLEASPIVSRYAWFSSRWPKDAFIMHTASLLEANSSTLTRVGRYDWGDSPTYWTSNTQYSGCGDLLENRAAMVWGWGSRNNYHGHNIPSDAQYIMGYNEANNPNQAHLTPQEAAAHWPEIERIAGNRPLVGPSAIICNHVRCNETLWEWMDHFFHLCHRCRVDYLAAHLYQGNPQKEMAFLERMYHRYHKKIWVTEFAFPHNNTEEAQINYMKEILPRLEASPIVARYAWFSSRRLKDASIGHTASLLEANSSALTRVGKFYLNFHVSG
;
A
#
# COMPACT_ATOMS: atom_id res chain seq x y z
N MET A 1 -44.52 56.95 21.04
CA MET A 1 -44.80 56.65 19.61
C MET A 1 -43.54 56.05 19.02
N HIS A 2 -43.69 54.90 18.37
CA HIS A 2 -42.64 54.00 17.90
C HIS A 2 -42.02 54.43 16.55
N ALA A 3 -40.84 53.85 16.29
CA ALA A 3 -40.23 53.55 14.98
C ALA A 3 -39.54 54.75 14.26
N SER A 4 -38.37 54.66 13.64
CA SER A 4 -37.55 53.55 13.12
C SER A 4 -36.11 54.03 12.94
N ALA A 5 -35.12 53.11 13.02
CA ALA A 5 -34.07 52.93 12.02
C ALA A 5 -33.11 51.82 12.47
N ILE A 6 -33.11 50.73 11.71
CA ILE A 6 -32.21 49.58 11.82
C ILE A 6 -30.92 49.94 11.07
N CYS A 7 -29.76 49.70 11.69
CA CYS A 7 -28.49 49.60 10.99
C CYS A 7 -27.75 48.36 11.49
N LEU A 8 -27.47 47.43 10.58
CA LEU A 8 -26.78 46.16 10.81
C LEU A 8 -25.33 46.39 11.27
N LEU A 9 -24.91 45.65 12.30
CA LEU A 9 -23.51 45.46 12.69
C LEU A 9 -23.06 44.06 12.26
N LEU A 10 -22.16 44.02 11.27
CA LEU A 10 -21.39 42.85 10.86
C LEU A 10 -20.20 42.69 11.81
N SER A 11 -20.23 41.66 12.66
CA SER A 11 -19.07 41.22 13.46
C SER A 11 -18.32 40.12 12.72
N PHE A 12 -17.12 40.44 12.21
CA PHE A 12 -16.15 39.48 11.70
C PHE A 12 -15.53 38.70 12.86
N VAL A 13 -15.79 37.39 12.92
CA VAL A 13 -15.00 36.45 13.75
C VAL A 13 -13.89 35.90 12.87
N ALA A 14 -12.65 36.28 13.16
CA ALA A 14 -11.48 35.66 12.58
C ALA A 14 -11.31 34.25 13.19
N LEU A 15 -11.66 33.21 12.45
CA LEU A 15 -11.25 31.85 12.78
C LEU A 15 -9.80 31.65 12.35
N SER A 16 -8.89 31.70 13.32
CA SER A 16 -7.56 31.10 13.22
C SER A 16 -7.71 29.58 13.14
N GLY A 17 -7.81 29.06 11.92
CA GLY A 17 -7.78 27.63 11.63
C GLY A 17 -6.39 27.08 11.89
N VAL A 18 -6.19 26.45 13.05
CA VAL A 18 -5.11 25.49 13.25
C VAL A 18 -5.37 24.35 12.27
N VAL A 19 -4.59 24.28 11.19
CA VAL A 19 -4.56 23.13 10.30
C VAL A 19 -3.84 22.02 11.05
N GLY A 20 -4.59 21.32 11.91
CA GLY A 20 -4.16 20.06 12.47
C GLY A 20 -4.07 19.03 11.34
N PHE A 21 -2.90 18.43 11.16
CA PHE A 21 -2.74 17.23 10.37
C PHE A 21 -3.62 16.13 10.97
N LEU A 22 -4.79 15.91 10.38
CA LEU A 22 -5.56 14.69 10.61
C LEU A 22 -4.84 13.59 9.84
N SER A 23 -4.09 12.75 10.55
CA SER A 23 -3.98 11.35 10.13
C SER A 23 -5.41 10.84 9.98
N GLY A 24 -5.82 10.56 8.74
CA GLY A 24 -7.19 10.18 8.43
C GLY A 24 -7.59 8.98 9.29
N ARG A 25 -8.69 9.10 10.04
CA ARG A 25 -9.23 7.96 10.79
C ARG A 25 -9.58 6.84 9.81
N PRO A 26 -9.32 5.56 10.14
CA PRO A 26 -9.73 4.44 9.31
C PRO A 26 -11.22 4.50 8.98
N SER A 27 -11.57 4.18 7.74
CA SER A 27 -12.97 4.13 7.32
C SER A 27 -13.76 3.18 8.20
N GLN A 28 -14.92 3.65 8.67
CA GLN A 28 -15.84 2.83 9.45
C GLN A 28 -16.68 1.89 8.58
N LYS A 29 -16.67 2.09 7.25
CA LYS A 29 -17.38 1.27 6.26
C LYS A 29 -16.52 0.11 5.75
N LYS A 30 -15.20 0.33 5.65
CA LYS A 30 -14.24 -0.59 5.05
C LYS A 30 -14.10 -1.88 5.85
N GLY A 31 -14.20 -3.00 5.16
CA GLY A 31 -13.94 -4.34 5.65
C GLY A 31 -13.14 -5.16 4.65
N VAL A 32 -12.89 -6.42 5.02
CA VAL A 32 -12.18 -7.38 4.16
C VAL A 32 -12.79 -8.77 4.33
N CYS A 33 -12.89 -9.53 3.25
CA CYS A 33 -13.20 -10.96 3.32
C CYS A 33 -11.91 -11.77 3.40
N ILE A 34 -11.82 -12.68 4.38
CA ILE A 34 -10.61 -13.45 4.69
C ILE A 34 -10.92 -14.94 4.47
N SER A 35 -10.29 -15.53 3.46
CA SER A 35 -10.39 -16.96 3.18
C SER A 35 -9.56 -17.77 4.17
N HIS A 36 -10.13 -18.83 4.73
CA HIS A 36 -9.41 -19.72 5.64
C HIS A 36 -8.35 -20.60 4.95
N TRP A 37 -8.51 -20.89 3.66
CA TRP A 37 -7.62 -21.81 2.93
C TRP A 37 -6.18 -21.31 2.89
N ASP A 38 -6.02 -20.00 2.76
CA ASP A 38 -4.72 -19.38 2.45
C ASP A 38 -4.29 -18.36 3.50
N LEU A 39 -4.97 -18.31 4.65
CA LEU A 39 -4.62 -17.41 5.76
C LEU A 39 -3.22 -17.73 6.33
N LEU A 40 -2.44 -16.69 6.58
CA LEU A 40 -1.22 -16.70 7.38
C LEU A 40 -1.44 -15.90 8.67
N CYS A 41 -0.85 -16.31 9.79
CA CYS A 41 -1.09 -15.63 11.08
C CYS A 41 -0.80 -14.12 11.05
N GLY A 42 0.24 -13.69 10.32
CA GLY A 42 0.61 -12.29 10.19
C GLY A 42 -0.42 -11.44 9.43
N ASP A 43 -1.37 -12.04 8.70
CA ASP A 43 -2.37 -11.31 7.92
C ASP A 43 -3.29 -10.49 8.85
N PHE A 44 -3.60 -11.01 10.04
CA PHE A 44 -4.39 -10.27 11.03
C PHE A 44 -3.66 -9.01 11.50
N ASP A 45 -2.34 -9.05 11.63
CA ASP A 45 -1.56 -7.87 11.99
C ASP A 45 -1.62 -6.79 10.89
N VAL A 46 -1.74 -7.20 9.62
CA VAL A 46 -1.89 -6.30 8.46
C VAL A 46 -3.27 -5.63 8.40
N TYR A 47 -4.29 -6.18 9.05
CA TYR A 47 -5.66 -5.62 9.05
C TYR A 47 -6.09 -5.02 10.40
N ARG A 48 -5.32 -5.22 11.48
CA ARG A 48 -5.68 -4.74 12.82
C ARG A 48 -5.66 -3.21 12.89
N GLY A 49 -6.80 -2.61 13.26
CA GLY A 49 -6.98 -1.15 13.33
C GLY A 49 -7.11 -0.47 11.96
N ARG A 50 -7.27 -1.28 10.90
CA ARG A 50 -7.20 -0.87 9.49
C ARG A 50 -8.52 -1.09 8.76
N VAL A 51 -9.22 -2.15 9.12
CA VAL A 51 -10.59 -2.42 8.73
C VAL A 51 -11.53 -2.30 9.93
N ALA A 52 -12.78 -1.90 9.70
CA ALA A 52 -13.78 -1.79 10.77
C ALA A 52 -14.49 -3.13 11.04
N TRP A 53 -14.41 -4.08 10.12
CA TRP A 53 -15.07 -5.38 10.18
C TRP A 53 -14.44 -6.34 9.17
N TRP A 54 -14.69 -7.63 9.35
CA TRP A 54 -14.26 -8.68 8.42
C TRP A 54 -15.21 -9.88 8.50
N TYR A 55 -15.12 -10.78 7.53
CA TYR A 55 -15.83 -12.06 7.55
C TYR A 55 -15.09 -13.13 6.74
N ASP A 56 -15.47 -14.38 6.91
CA ASP A 56 -14.81 -15.59 6.37
C ASP A 56 -15.81 -16.56 5.73
N TRP A 57 -16.96 -16.03 5.29
CA TRP A 57 -18.16 -16.76 4.82
C TRP A 57 -18.79 -17.69 5.87
N GLY A 58 -18.29 -17.69 7.10
CA GLY A 58 -18.56 -18.74 8.05
C GLY A 58 -19.40 -18.43 9.26
N ASP A 59 -19.96 -19.46 9.90
CA ASP A 59 -20.74 -19.29 11.13
C ASP A 59 -19.84 -19.12 12.37
N SER A 60 -18.67 -19.75 12.39
CA SER A 60 -17.69 -19.74 13.49
C SER A 60 -16.29 -19.28 13.03
N PRO A 61 -15.47 -18.67 13.91
CA PRO A 61 -14.24 -17.99 13.52
C PRO A 61 -13.28 -19.02 12.93
N ILE A 62 -13.08 -18.95 11.61
CA ILE A 62 -12.17 -19.79 10.81
C ILE A 62 -11.98 -21.20 11.43
N TYR A 63 -13.11 -21.88 11.65
CA TYR A 63 -13.31 -23.31 11.94
C TYR A 63 -12.31 -24.00 12.87
N TRP A 64 -12.54 -23.91 14.20
CA TRP A 64 -11.95 -24.71 15.29
C TRP A 64 -10.50 -25.15 15.08
N THR A 65 -9.56 -24.34 15.60
CA THR A 65 -8.42 -24.63 16.52
C THR A 65 -7.68 -25.99 16.53
N ASN A 66 -8.14 -27.04 15.85
CA ASN A 66 -7.45 -28.31 15.66
C ASN A 66 -6.60 -28.33 14.38
N ASP A 67 -6.78 -27.35 13.49
CA ASP A 67 -5.77 -27.10 12.46
C ASP A 67 -4.57 -26.44 13.11
N THR A 68 -3.52 -27.22 13.31
CA THR A 68 -2.24 -26.77 13.88
C THR A 68 -1.63 -25.62 13.07
N LYS A 69 -2.06 -25.40 11.81
CA LYS A 69 -1.67 -24.25 11.00
C LYS A 69 -1.97 -22.91 11.67
N PHE A 70 -3.02 -22.83 12.49
CA PHE A 70 -3.39 -21.59 13.22
C PHE A 70 -2.92 -21.58 14.67
N SER A 71 -2.24 -22.64 15.13
CA SER A 71 -1.63 -22.65 16.46
C SER A 71 -0.54 -21.58 16.55
N GLY A 72 -0.73 -20.60 17.44
CA GLY A 72 0.18 -19.46 17.58
C GLY A 72 -0.16 -18.24 16.73
N CYS A 73 -1.25 -18.26 15.94
CA CYS A 73 -1.85 -16.99 15.52
C CYS A 73 -2.34 -16.27 16.78
N GLY A 74 -1.93 -15.00 16.97
CA GLY A 74 -2.36 -14.18 18.10
C GLY A 74 -3.87 -13.89 18.09
N ASP A 75 -4.29 -12.85 18.80
CA ASP A 75 -5.71 -12.48 18.86
C ASP A 75 -6.29 -12.22 17.46
N LEU A 76 -7.44 -12.83 17.20
CA LEU A 76 -8.22 -12.62 15.98
C LEU A 76 -8.62 -11.14 15.85
N LEU A 77 -8.89 -10.73 14.62
CA LEU A 77 -9.45 -9.40 14.36
C LEU A 77 -10.81 -9.23 15.05
N GLU A 78 -11.00 -8.07 15.67
CA GLU A 78 -12.29 -7.67 16.25
C GLU A 78 -13.38 -7.46 15.18
N ASN A 79 -14.64 -7.37 15.61
CA ASN A 79 -15.79 -7.03 14.77
C ASN A 79 -16.04 -7.98 13.59
N ARG A 80 -15.83 -9.29 13.81
CA ARG A 80 -16.20 -10.34 12.86
C ARG A 80 -17.72 -10.33 12.60
N ALA A 81 -18.10 -10.40 11.33
CA ALA A 81 -19.45 -10.74 10.91
C ALA A 81 -19.51 -12.25 10.63
N ALA A 82 -20.38 -12.96 11.36
CA ALA A 82 -20.62 -14.38 11.11
C ALA A 82 -21.69 -14.53 10.00
N MET A 83 -21.67 -15.63 9.27
CA MET A 83 -22.54 -15.85 8.12
C MET A 83 -23.28 -17.18 8.21
N VAL A 84 -24.58 -17.13 7.95
CA VAL A 84 -25.39 -18.31 7.63
C VAL A 84 -25.37 -18.48 6.12
N TRP A 85 -24.35 -19.19 5.62
CA TRP A 85 -24.04 -19.23 4.19
C TRP A 85 -25.15 -19.85 3.34
N GLY A 86 -25.76 -20.95 3.79
CA GLY A 86 -26.86 -21.63 3.11
C GLY A 86 -27.80 -22.33 4.10
N TRP A 87 -28.62 -23.28 3.64
CA TRP A 87 -29.52 -24.04 4.50
C TRP A 87 -29.50 -25.55 4.22
N GLY A 88 -29.67 -26.36 5.28
CA GLY A 88 -29.69 -27.82 5.19
C GLY A 88 -28.39 -28.38 4.60
N SER A 89 -28.50 -29.30 3.64
CA SER A 89 -27.35 -29.88 2.93
C SER A 89 -26.62 -28.88 2.02
N ARG A 90 -27.24 -27.74 1.70
CA ARG A 90 -26.63 -26.65 0.93
C ARG A 90 -25.86 -25.67 1.81
N ASN A 91 -25.90 -25.83 3.13
CA ASN A 91 -25.06 -25.02 4.00
C ASN A 91 -23.64 -25.61 4.05
N ARG A 92 -22.66 -24.83 3.58
CA ARG A 92 -21.24 -25.25 3.58
C ARG A 92 -20.68 -25.44 4.99
N TYR A 93 -21.33 -24.86 6.00
CA TYR A 93 -20.82 -24.76 7.36
C TYR A 93 -21.83 -25.34 8.34
N HIS A 94 -21.57 -26.57 8.82
CA HIS A 94 -22.52 -27.34 9.60
C HIS A 94 -22.67 -26.79 11.03
N GLY A 95 -23.90 -26.47 11.43
CA GLY A 95 -24.27 -26.28 12.84
C GLY A 95 -24.89 -24.94 13.21
N HIS A 96 -24.79 -23.92 12.35
CA HIS A 96 -25.30 -22.57 12.64
C HIS A 96 -24.82 -22.04 14.01
N ASN A 97 -23.62 -22.47 14.43
CA ASN A 97 -23.08 -22.22 15.76
C ASN A 97 -22.37 -20.87 15.75
N ILE A 98 -23.15 -19.80 15.71
CA ILE A 98 -22.61 -18.45 15.70
C ILE A 98 -22.16 -18.05 17.10
N PRO A 99 -20.88 -17.73 17.31
CA PRO A 99 -20.37 -17.23 18.58
C PRO A 99 -21.13 -16.00 19.09
N SER A 100 -21.11 -15.80 20.40
CA SER A 100 -21.70 -14.62 21.04
C SER A 100 -20.93 -13.33 20.76
N ASP A 101 -19.64 -13.42 20.40
CA ASP A 101 -18.78 -12.27 20.11
C ASP A 101 -18.93 -11.73 18.66
N ALA A 102 -19.57 -12.49 17.77
CA ALA A 102 -19.93 -12.03 16.44
C ALA A 102 -20.91 -10.86 16.52
N GLN A 103 -20.49 -9.70 16.01
CA GLN A 103 -21.23 -8.43 16.12
C GLN A 103 -22.36 -8.30 15.10
N TYR A 104 -22.23 -9.02 13.98
CA TYR A 104 -23.13 -8.94 12.83
C TYR A 104 -23.39 -10.32 12.27
N ILE A 105 -24.55 -10.48 11.63
CA ILE A 105 -24.98 -11.74 11.03
C ILE A 105 -25.27 -11.49 9.56
N LEU A 106 -24.50 -12.12 8.69
CA LEU A 106 -24.75 -12.19 7.26
C LEU A 106 -25.68 -13.39 6.99
N GLY A 107 -26.71 -13.18 6.18
CA GLY A 107 -27.60 -14.24 5.69
C GLY A 107 -26.99 -14.98 4.50
N TYR A 108 -27.85 -15.59 3.68
CA TYR A 108 -27.43 -16.49 2.61
C TYR A 108 -26.45 -15.87 1.60
N ASN A 109 -25.47 -16.67 1.18
CA ASN A 109 -24.50 -16.33 0.14
C ASN A 109 -25.06 -16.69 -1.24
N GLU A 110 -25.28 -15.67 -2.08
CA GLU A 110 -25.66 -15.87 -3.49
C GLU A 110 -26.82 -16.87 -3.65
N ALA A 111 -27.94 -16.62 -2.97
CA ALA A 111 -29.03 -17.57 -2.82
C ALA A 111 -29.59 -18.08 -4.16
N ASN A 112 -29.65 -17.24 -5.19
CA ASN A 112 -30.11 -17.62 -6.53
C ASN A 112 -29.03 -18.27 -7.41
N ASN A 113 -27.81 -18.48 -6.91
CA ASN A 113 -26.73 -19.11 -7.69
C ASN A 113 -26.72 -20.63 -7.45
N PRO A 114 -26.87 -21.47 -8.52
CA PRO A 114 -26.85 -22.93 -8.40
C PRO A 114 -25.57 -23.52 -7.81
N ASP A 115 -24.45 -22.80 -7.94
CA ASP A 115 -23.13 -23.22 -7.46
C ASP A 115 -22.84 -22.74 -6.01
N GLN A 116 -23.80 -22.07 -5.37
CA GLN A 116 -23.63 -21.48 -4.03
C GLN A 116 -24.73 -21.98 -3.07
N ALA A 117 -25.40 -21.09 -2.32
CA ALA A 117 -26.44 -21.52 -1.39
C ALA A 117 -27.65 -22.14 -2.09
N HIS A 118 -27.89 -21.79 -3.35
CA HIS A 118 -28.88 -22.39 -4.24
C HIS A 118 -30.25 -22.61 -3.58
N LEU A 119 -30.83 -21.54 -3.03
CA LEU A 119 -32.14 -21.51 -2.40
C LEU A 119 -33.15 -20.79 -3.29
N THR A 120 -34.32 -21.37 -3.47
CA THR A 120 -35.47 -20.62 -4.02
C THR A 120 -35.92 -19.54 -3.02
N PRO A 121 -36.64 -18.49 -3.47
CA PRO A 121 -37.17 -17.48 -2.57
C PRO A 121 -38.07 -18.07 -1.46
N ALA A 122 -38.84 -19.11 -1.79
CA ALA A 122 -39.72 -19.79 -0.84
C ALA A 122 -38.94 -20.57 0.23
N GLU A 123 -37.89 -21.29 -0.15
CA GLU A 123 -37.02 -21.97 0.82
C GLU A 123 -36.30 -20.97 1.73
N ALA A 124 -35.74 -19.91 1.15
CA ALA A 124 -35.08 -18.86 1.91
C ALA A 124 -36.03 -18.18 2.90
N ALA A 125 -37.24 -17.82 2.47
CA ALA A 125 -38.25 -17.20 3.34
C ALA A 125 -38.74 -18.14 4.44
N ALA A 126 -38.94 -19.43 4.14
CA ALA A 126 -39.39 -20.42 5.13
C ALA A 126 -38.37 -20.65 6.27
N HIS A 127 -37.08 -20.47 5.99
CA HIS A 127 -36.00 -20.67 6.96
C HIS A 127 -35.49 -19.38 7.60
N TRP A 128 -35.86 -18.21 7.06
CA TRP A 128 -35.43 -16.92 7.60
C TRP A 128 -35.78 -16.69 9.08
N PRO A 129 -36.95 -17.11 9.62
CA PRO A 129 -37.26 -16.94 11.04
C PRO A 129 -36.23 -17.57 11.98
N GLU A 130 -35.59 -18.67 11.55
CA GLU A 130 -34.54 -19.30 12.34
C GLU A 130 -33.23 -18.51 12.27
N ILE A 131 -32.93 -17.86 11.14
CA ILE A 131 -31.83 -16.89 11.04
C ILE A 131 -32.07 -15.68 11.94
N GLU A 132 -33.30 -15.19 12.03
CA GLU A 132 -33.66 -14.12 12.96
C GLU A 132 -33.42 -14.53 14.41
N ARG A 133 -33.80 -15.77 14.77
CA ARG A 133 -33.55 -16.35 16.09
C ARG A 133 -32.06 -16.46 16.39
N ILE A 134 -31.27 -16.97 15.44
CA ILE A 134 -29.81 -17.03 15.54
C ILE A 134 -29.24 -15.63 15.74
N ALA A 135 -29.73 -14.64 14.98
CA ALA A 135 -29.23 -13.28 15.07
C ALA A 135 -29.55 -12.59 16.40
N GLY A 136 -30.67 -12.93 17.03
CA GLY A 136 -31.11 -12.26 18.26
C GLY A 136 -31.25 -10.75 18.00
N ASN A 137 -30.67 -9.89 18.84
CA ASN A 137 -30.73 -8.44 18.62
C ASN A 137 -29.62 -7.89 17.71
N ARG A 138 -28.75 -8.74 17.18
CA ARG A 138 -27.65 -8.31 16.31
C ARG A 138 -28.19 -7.93 14.93
N PRO A 139 -27.52 -7.00 14.21
CA PRO A 139 -27.93 -6.63 12.86
C PRO A 139 -27.85 -7.82 11.90
N LEU A 140 -28.94 -8.03 11.16
CA LEU A 140 -29.09 -9.08 10.15
C LEU A 140 -28.99 -8.48 8.74
N VAL A 141 -27.99 -8.93 7.98
CA VAL A 141 -27.60 -8.42 6.67
C VAL A 141 -27.86 -9.47 5.59
N GLY A 142 -28.64 -9.15 4.56
CA GLY A 142 -28.90 -10.06 3.44
C GLY A 142 -30.39 -10.27 3.19
N PRO A 143 -30.78 -11.36 2.51
CA PRO A 143 -29.90 -12.31 1.81
C PRO A 143 -29.11 -11.63 0.68
N SER A 144 -28.02 -12.27 0.22
CA SER A 144 -27.31 -11.89 -1.00
C SER A 144 -27.82 -12.74 -2.17
N ALA A 145 -28.12 -12.10 -3.30
CA ALA A 145 -28.40 -12.75 -4.58
C ALA A 145 -27.45 -12.16 -5.64
N ILE A 146 -27.03 -12.97 -6.61
CA ILE A 146 -26.14 -12.51 -7.70
C ILE A 146 -26.90 -11.91 -8.87
N ILE A 147 -26.23 -10.99 -9.55
CA ILE A 147 -26.65 -10.47 -10.85
C ILE A 147 -26.38 -11.54 -11.91
N CYS A 148 -27.45 -12.12 -12.44
CA CYS A 148 -27.40 -13.14 -13.48
C CYS A 148 -28.71 -13.16 -14.29
N ASN A 149 -28.70 -13.93 -15.38
CA ASN A 149 -29.88 -14.15 -16.22
C ASN A 149 -30.60 -15.46 -15.86
N HIS A 150 -31.78 -15.67 -16.43
CA HIS A 150 -32.58 -16.88 -16.23
C HIS A 150 -31.86 -18.17 -16.62
N VAL A 151 -30.92 -18.12 -17.57
CA VAL A 151 -30.15 -19.30 -17.99
C VAL A 151 -29.23 -19.77 -16.86
N ARG A 152 -28.60 -18.84 -16.14
CA ARG A 152 -27.66 -19.17 -15.06
C ARG A 152 -28.34 -19.41 -13.71
N CYS A 153 -29.41 -18.69 -13.39
CA CYS A 153 -29.97 -18.65 -12.02
C CYS A 153 -31.44 -19.02 -11.91
N ASN A 154 -32.11 -19.37 -13.02
CA ASN A 154 -33.56 -19.52 -13.11
C ASN A 154 -34.36 -18.23 -12.89
N GLU A 155 -34.04 -17.43 -11.86
CA GLU A 155 -34.56 -16.10 -11.58
C GLU A 155 -33.43 -15.06 -11.54
N THR A 156 -33.68 -13.88 -12.08
CA THR A 156 -32.78 -12.73 -11.92
C THR A 156 -32.73 -12.30 -10.45
N LEU A 157 -31.70 -11.52 -10.08
CA LEU A 157 -31.60 -10.92 -8.75
C LEU A 157 -32.89 -10.22 -8.31
N TRP A 158 -33.52 -9.47 -9.22
CA TRP A 158 -34.70 -8.67 -8.89
C TRP A 158 -35.90 -9.56 -8.60
N GLU A 159 -36.17 -10.55 -9.45
CA GLU A 159 -37.29 -11.49 -9.26
C GLU A 159 -37.13 -12.29 -7.98
N TRP A 160 -35.92 -12.83 -7.74
CA TRP A 160 -35.64 -13.61 -6.55
C TRP A 160 -35.87 -12.78 -5.27
N MET A 161 -35.33 -11.56 -5.23
CA MET A 161 -35.45 -10.66 -4.07
C MET A 161 -36.90 -10.18 -3.88
N ASP A 162 -37.62 -9.91 -4.96
CA ASP A 162 -39.04 -9.53 -4.92
C ASP A 162 -39.90 -10.65 -4.34
N HIS A 163 -39.73 -11.88 -4.85
CA HIS A 163 -40.42 -13.06 -4.34
C HIS A 163 -40.06 -13.33 -2.87
N PHE A 164 -38.79 -13.17 -2.49
CA PHE A 164 -38.37 -13.35 -1.10
C PHE A 164 -39.07 -12.35 -0.17
N PHE A 165 -39.04 -11.05 -0.49
CA PHE A 165 -39.72 -10.05 0.33
C PHE A 165 -41.25 -10.13 0.28
N GLN A 166 -41.81 -10.72 -0.78
CA GLN A 166 -43.22 -11.07 -0.84
C GLN A 166 -43.58 -12.23 0.09
N LEU A 167 -42.74 -13.26 0.19
CA LEU A 167 -43.01 -14.41 1.05
C LEU A 167 -42.63 -14.14 2.52
N CYS A 168 -41.65 -13.25 2.75
CA CYS A 168 -41.09 -12.91 4.06
C CYS A 168 -41.56 -11.53 4.55
N HIS A 169 -42.84 -11.17 4.37
CA HIS A 169 -43.36 -9.83 4.69
C HIS A 169 -43.13 -9.37 6.14
N GLY A 170 -43.08 -10.30 7.10
CA GLY A 170 -42.85 -10.01 8.52
C GLY A 170 -41.39 -10.16 8.97
N CYS A 171 -40.49 -10.53 8.06
CA CYS A 171 -39.12 -10.86 8.39
C CYS A 171 -38.28 -9.60 8.61
N ARG A 172 -37.48 -9.60 9.68
CA ARG A 172 -36.45 -8.63 9.94
C ARG A 172 -35.30 -8.84 8.96
N VAL A 173 -35.02 -7.77 8.23
CA VAL A 173 -33.81 -7.58 7.44
C VAL A 173 -33.35 -6.16 7.74
N ASP A 174 -32.23 -6.02 8.44
CA ASP A 174 -31.74 -4.70 8.87
C ASP A 174 -30.98 -4.01 7.73
N TYR A 175 -30.22 -4.78 6.95
CA TYR A 175 -29.47 -4.33 5.78
C TYR A 175 -29.56 -5.33 4.64
N LEU A 176 -29.40 -4.86 3.40
CA LEU A 176 -29.26 -5.74 2.24
C LEU A 176 -27.79 -6.08 2.00
N ALA A 177 -27.53 -7.26 1.42
CA ALA A 177 -26.21 -7.65 0.94
C ALA A 177 -26.15 -7.57 -0.59
N ALA A 178 -25.01 -7.14 -1.14
CA ALA A 178 -24.77 -7.09 -2.58
C ALA A 178 -23.33 -7.48 -2.92
N HIS A 179 -23.15 -8.16 -4.06
CA HIS A 179 -21.83 -8.48 -4.63
C HIS A 179 -21.62 -7.69 -5.93
N LEU A 180 -20.47 -7.03 -6.07
CA LEU A 180 -20.14 -6.17 -7.21
C LEU A 180 -18.95 -6.72 -8.00
N TYR A 181 -19.27 -7.30 -9.16
CA TYR A 181 -18.30 -7.88 -10.09
C TYR A 181 -18.65 -7.50 -11.53
N GLN A 182 -19.06 -6.24 -11.77
CA GLN A 182 -19.38 -5.75 -13.11
C GLN A 182 -18.22 -4.93 -13.71
N GLY A 183 -17.28 -4.46 -12.87
CA GLY A 183 -16.13 -3.69 -13.30
C GLY A 183 -16.49 -2.30 -13.84
N ASN A 184 -17.67 -1.78 -13.46
CA ASN A 184 -18.14 -0.47 -13.90
C ASN A 184 -18.73 0.31 -12.72
N PRO A 185 -17.92 1.20 -12.09
CA PRO A 185 -18.33 1.92 -10.90
C PRO A 185 -19.63 2.72 -11.06
N GLN A 186 -19.88 3.29 -12.25
CA GLN A 186 -21.10 4.06 -12.49
C GLN A 186 -22.34 3.16 -12.53
N LYS A 187 -22.28 2.02 -13.23
CA LYS A 187 -23.39 1.06 -13.28
C LYS A 187 -23.64 0.42 -11.92
N GLU A 188 -22.59 0.10 -11.19
CA GLU A 188 -22.68 -0.49 -9.85
C GLU A 188 -23.29 0.50 -8.85
N MET A 189 -22.90 1.79 -8.85
CA MET A 189 -23.57 2.80 -8.03
C MET A 189 -25.05 2.97 -8.40
N ALA A 190 -25.39 2.96 -9.69
CA ALA A 190 -26.79 3.01 -10.12
C ALA A 190 -27.59 1.77 -9.69
N PHE A 191 -26.95 0.59 -9.68
CA PHE A 191 -27.52 -0.65 -9.17
C PHE A 191 -27.82 -0.56 -7.67
N LEU A 192 -26.90 -0.03 -6.87
CA LEU A 192 -27.08 0.19 -5.43
C LEU A 192 -28.24 1.17 -5.14
N GLU A 193 -28.30 2.29 -5.86
CA GLU A 193 -29.42 3.24 -5.73
C GLU A 193 -30.77 2.59 -6.07
N ARG A 194 -30.82 1.80 -7.15
CA ARG A 194 -32.04 1.06 -7.52
C ARG A 194 -32.45 0.07 -6.42
N MET A 195 -31.50 -0.64 -5.83
CA MET A 195 -31.76 -1.57 -4.73
C MET A 195 -32.29 -0.84 -3.49
N TYR A 196 -31.67 0.29 -3.12
CA TYR A 196 -32.13 1.14 -2.01
C TYR A 196 -33.54 1.70 -2.25
N HIS A 197 -33.83 2.21 -3.43
CA HIS A 197 -35.16 2.74 -3.75
C HIS A 197 -36.25 1.67 -3.81
N ARG A 198 -35.90 0.42 -4.13
CA ARG A 198 -36.87 -0.68 -4.23
C ARG A 198 -37.24 -1.26 -2.87
N TYR A 199 -36.26 -1.40 -1.97
CA TYR A 199 -36.43 -2.13 -0.72
C TYR A 199 -36.29 -1.26 0.53
N HIS A 200 -35.89 0.01 0.38
CA HIS A 200 -35.75 1.01 1.44
C HIS A 200 -34.85 0.59 2.62
N LYS A 201 -33.80 -0.17 2.31
CA LYS A 201 -32.80 -0.66 3.28
C LYS A 201 -31.41 -0.28 2.83
N LYS A 202 -30.56 0.13 3.78
CA LYS A 202 -29.15 0.41 3.51
C LYS A 202 -28.42 -0.88 3.13
N ILE A 203 -27.31 -0.73 2.41
CA ILE A 203 -26.64 -1.83 1.72
C ILE A 203 -25.26 -2.07 2.31
N TRP A 204 -24.92 -3.35 2.46
CA TRP A 204 -23.58 -3.85 2.68
C TRP A 204 -23.10 -4.49 1.38
N ILE A 205 -21.94 -4.06 0.89
CA ILE A 205 -21.30 -4.70 -0.25
C ILE A 205 -20.35 -5.74 0.33
N THR A 206 -20.82 -6.98 0.44
CA THR A 206 -20.05 -8.03 1.11
C THR A 206 -18.93 -8.57 0.23
N GLU A 207 -19.01 -8.38 -1.09
CA GLU A 207 -17.93 -8.71 -2.01
C GLU A 207 -17.83 -7.69 -3.14
N MET A 208 -16.61 -7.25 -3.48
CA MET A 208 -16.35 -6.48 -4.69
C MET A 208 -14.93 -6.66 -5.21
N ALA A 209 -14.80 -6.75 -6.52
CA ALA A 209 -13.52 -6.64 -7.24
C ALA A 209 -13.79 -6.32 -8.71
N PHE A 210 -12.76 -5.92 -9.45
CA PHE A 210 -12.86 -5.93 -10.91
C PHE A 210 -12.88 -7.39 -11.41
N PRO A 211 -13.91 -7.83 -12.16
CA PRO A 211 -14.12 -9.23 -12.54
C PRO A 211 -13.18 -9.70 -13.66
N ASN A 212 -12.95 -11.01 -13.80
CA ASN A 212 -12.12 -11.68 -14.83
C ASN A 212 -10.61 -11.45 -14.69
N ASP A 213 -9.83 -12.06 -15.60
CA ASP A 213 -8.38 -11.86 -15.71
C ASP A 213 -8.06 -10.41 -16.10
N HIS A 214 -7.63 -9.63 -15.12
CA HIS A 214 -7.16 -8.28 -15.33
C HIS A 214 -5.94 -8.00 -14.47
N THR A 215 -5.16 -7.00 -14.88
CA THR A 215 -3.95 -6.60 -14.18
C THR A 215 -4.25 -5.98 -12.82
N GLU A 216 -3.27 -5.97 -11.91
CA GLU A 216 -3.35 -5.18 -10.67
C GLU A 216 -3.66 -3.70 -10.94
N GLU A 217 -3.27 -3.16 -12.11
CA GLU A 217 -3.57 -1.78 -12.52
C GLU A 217 -5.06 -1.57 -12.75
N ALA A 218 -5.74 -2.53 -13.38
CA ALA A 218 -7.19 -2.46 -13.58
C ALA A 218 -7.93 -2.50 -12.23
N GLN A 219 -7.49 -3.32 -11.29
CA GLN A 219 -8.03 -3.36 -9.93
C GLN A 219 -7.88 -2.00 -9.25
N ILE A 220 -6.68 -1.39 -9.32
CA ILE A 220 -6.40 -0.07 -8.74
C ILE A 220 -7.22 1.04 -9.41
N ASN A 221 -7.35 1.02 -10.73
CA ASN A 221 -8.15 2.02 -11.46
C ASN A 221 -9.64 1.90 -11.12
N TYR A 222 -10.14 0.68 -10.92
CA TYR A 222 -11.47 0.45 -10.38
C TYR A 222 -11.62 1.00 -8.96
N MET A 223 -10.68 0.71 -8.05
CA MET A 223 -10.67 1.24 -6.68
C MET A 223 -10.66 2.78 -6.63
N LYS A 224 -9.84 3.43 -7.48
CA LYS A 224 -9.76 4.90 -7.63
C LYS A 224 -11.13 5.54 -7.85
N GLU A 225 -12.01 4.84 -8.57
CA GLU A 225 -13.34 5.36 -8.91
C GLU A 225 -14.43 4.91 -7.94
N ILE A 226 -14.44 3.66 -7.51
CA ILE A 226 -15.54 3.12 -6.70
C ILE A 226 -15.42 3.49 -5.22
N LEU A 227 -14.22 3.41 -4.61
CA LEU A 227 -14.06 3.60 -3.16
C LEU A 227 -14.53 4.99 -2.68
N PRO A 228 -14.16 6.12 -3.34
CA PRO A 228 -14.65 7.42 -2.92
C PRO A 228 -16.18 7.56 -3.01
N ARG A 229 -16.81 6.89 -3.98
CA ARG A 229 -18.28 6.89 -4.16
C ARG A 229 -18.97 6.09 -3.05
N LEU A 230 -18.40 4.95 -2.66
CA LEU A 230 -18.90 4.14 -1.54
C LEU A 230 -18.75 4.85 -0.20
N GLU A 231 -17.63 5.55 0.00
CA GLU A 231 -17.40 6.38 1.20
C GLU A 231 -18.38 7.53 1.29
N ALA A 232 -18.63 8.24 0.19
CA ALA A 232 -19.56 9.37 0.16
C ALA A 232 -21.05 8.95 0.23
N SER A 233 -21.39 7.73 -0.18
CA SER A 233 -22.79 7.30 -0.30
C SER A 233 -23.45 7.07 1.08
N PRO A 234 -24.59 7.71 1.37
CA PRO A 234 -25.31 7.50 2.63
C PRO A 234 -26.10 6.18 2.70
N ILE A 235 -26.33 5.54 1.54
CA ILE A 235 -27.05 4.26 1.44
C ILE A 235 -26.12 3.06 1.66
N VAL A 236 -24.81 3.23 1.46
CA VAL A 236 -23.79 2.21 1.73
C VAL A 236 -23.37 2.29 3.19
N SER A 237 -23.59 1.21 3.94
CA SER A 237 -23.20 1.10 5.35
C SER A 237 -21.83 0.45 5.52
N ARG A 238 -21.50 -0.54 4.70
CA ARG A 238 -20.23 -1.26 4.73
C ARG A 238 -19.87 -1.80 3.35
N TYR A 239 -18.57 -2.00 3.10
CA TYR A 239 -18.08 -2.70 1.92
C TYR A 239 -16.85 -3.55 2.26
N ALA A 240 -16.65 -4.67 1.57
CA ALA A 240 -15.49 -5.53 1.71
C ALA A 240 -14.89 -5.87 0.35
N TRP A 241 -13.58 -5.66 0.20
CA TRP A 241 -12.84 -6.03 -1.00
C TRP A 241 -12.66 -7.54 -1.08
N PHE A 242 -12.90 -8.12 -2.25
CA PHE A 242 -12.63 -9.50 -2.57
C PHE A 242 -11.29 -9.61 -3.30
N SER A 243 -10.22 -10.15 -2.69
CA SER A 243 -10.17 -10.76 -1.35
C SER A 243 -8.81 -10.54 -0.70
N SER A 244 -8.70 -10.87 0.60
CA SER A 244 -7.43 -10.81 1.33
C SER A 244 -6.30 -11.52 0.59
N ARG A 245 -6.53 -12.76 0.16
CA ARG A 245 -5.60 -13.57 -0.65
C ARG A 245 -6.41 -14.54 -1.49
N TRP A 246 -6.08 -14.67 -2.76
CA TRP A 246 -6.70 -15.65 -3.65
C TRP A 246 -5.63 -16.35 -4.50
N PRO A 247 -5.31 -17.63 -4.22
CA PRO A 247 -4.17 -18.33 -4.82
C PRO A 247 -4.49 -18.98 -6.17
N LYS A 248 -5.74 -18.94 -6.62
CA LYS A 248 -6.19 -19.61 -7.85
C LYS A 248 -6.33 -18.62 -8.99
N ASP A 249 -5.84 -19.01 -10.17
CA ASP A 249 -6.31 -18.46 -11.43
C ASP A 249 -7.77 -18.89 -11.63
N ALA A 250 -8.69 -18.11 -11.07
CA ALA A 250 -10.14 -18.34 -11.09
C ALA A 250 -10.88 -17.13 -11.70
N PHE A 251 -12.21 -17.10 -11.58
CA PHE A 251 -13.09 -16.01 -12.08
C PHE A 251 -12.71 -14.60 -11.61
N ILE A 252 -12.01 -14.49 -10.48
CA ILE A 252 -11.34 -13.28 -9.98
C ILE A 252 -9.89 -13.72 -9.71
N MET A 253 -8.95 -13.23 -10.53
CA MET A 253 -7.56 -13.72 -10.51
C MET A 253 -6.77 -13.19 -9.31
N HIS A 254 -5.61 -13.81 -9.08
CA HIS A 254 -4.64 -13.48 -8.03
C HIS A 254 -4.33 -11.97 -7.94
N THR A 255 -4.49 -11.23 -9.04
CA THR A 255 -4.29 -9.78 -9.14
C THR A 255 -5.22 -8.94 -8.27
N ALA A 256 -6.35 -9.47 -7.80
CA ALA A 256 -7.22 -8.80 -6.82
C ALA A 256 -6.76 -9.01 -5.36
N SER A 257 -5.77 -9.87 -5.11
CA SER A 257 -5.31 -10.18 -3.75
C SER A 257 -4.73 -8.94 -3.09
N LEU A 258 -5.14 -8.66 -1.84
CA LEU A 258 -4.53 -7.61 -1.03
C LEU A 258 -3.16 -8.01 -0.47
N LEU A 259 -2.92 -9.31 -0.26
CA LEU A 259 -1.68 -9.86 0.28
C LEU A 259 -0.97 -10.78 -0.71
N GLU A 260 0.36 -10.75 -0.67
CA GLU A 260 1.23 -11.65 -1.43
C GLU A 260 0.92 -13.11 -1.12
N ALA A 261 1.07 -14.00 -2.11
CA ALA A 261 0.63 -15.40 -2.00
C ALA A 261 1.23 -16.16 -0.81
N ASN A 262 2.51 -15.90 -0.48
CA ASN A 262 3.25 -16.62 0.56
C ASN A 262 3.76 -15.71 1.69
N SER A 263 3.24 -14.50 1.83
CA SER A 263 3.63 -13.61 2.93
C SER A 263 2.53 -12.64 3.33
N SER A 264 2.53 -12.18 4.57
CA SER A 264 1.65 -11.11 5.08
C SER A 264 2.13 -9.72 4.64
N THR A 265 2.59 -9.60 3.40
CA THR A 265 3.01 -8.34 2.76
C THR A 265 1.89 -7.88 1.84
N LEU A 266 1.57 -6.59 1.83
CA LEU A 266 0.59 -6.02 0.90
C LEU A 266 1.10 -6.07 -0.54
N THR A 267 0.28 -6.57 -1.46
CA THR A 267 0.49 -6.42 -2.92
C THR A 267 0.35 -4.96 -3.32
N ARG A 268 0.53 -4.65 -4.62
CA ARG A 268 0.26 -3.30 -5.13
C ARG A 268 -1.20 -2.89 -4.91
N VAL A 269 -2.14 -3.81 -5.12
CA VAL A 269 -3.57 -3.59 -4.88
C VAL A 269 -3.84 -3.39 -3.39
N GLY A 270 -3.22 -4.20 -2.53
CA GLY A 270 -3.27 -4.07 -1.09
C GLY A 270 -2.83 -2.69 -0.59
N ARG A 271 -1.69 -2.18 -1.09
CA ARG A 271 -1.19 -0.85 -0.72
C ARG A 271 -2.11 0.28 -1.15
N TYR A 272 -2.73 0.17 -2.34
CA TYR A 272 -3.70 1.17 -2.79
C TYR A 272 -4.98 1.16 -1.95
N ASP A 273 -5.58 -0.02 -1.73
CA ASP A 273 -6.75 -0.12 -0.85
C ASP A 273 -6.44 0.42 0.55
N TRP A 274 -5.19 0.26 0.99
CA TRP A 274 -4.71 0.76 2.26
C TRP A 274 -4.59 2.29 2.35
N GLY A 275 -4.66 3.02 1.23
CA GLY A 275 -4.47 4.47 1.21
C GLY A 275 -3.00 4.89 1.25
N ASP A 276 -2.06 3.94 1.12
CA ASP A 276 -0.62 4.18 0.88
C ASP A 276 -0.39 4.60 -0.58
N SER A 277 -1.18 5.56 -1.07
CA SER A 277 -0.77 6.29 -2.26
C SER A 277 0.42 7.15 -1.85
N PRO A 278 1.51 7.20 -2.62
CA PRO A 278 2.64 8.08 -2.34
C PRO A 278 2.17 9.55 -2.44
N THR A 279 1.68 10.08 -1.32
CA THR A 279 1.01 11.39 -1.24
C THR A 279 1.97 12.56 -1.48
N TYR A 280 3.27 12.30 -1.59
CA TYR A 280 4.27 13.34 -1.76
C TYR A 280 4.38 13.93 -3.16
N TRP A 281 3.90 13.24 -4.20
CA TRP A 281 4.10 13.67 -5.59
C TRP A 281 2.81 14.01 -6.34
N THR A 282 1.64 13.60 -5.83
CA THR A 282 0.36 13.73 -6.54
C THR A 282 -0.28 15.12 -6.40
N SER A 283 0.18 15.98 -5.48
CA SER A 283 -0.30 17.37 -5.38
C SER A 283 0.46 18.35 -6.28
N ASN A 284 1.54 17.90 -6.93
CA ASN A 284 2.28 18.73 -7.89
C ASN A 284 1.83 18.36 -9.31
N THR A 285 1.19 19.32 -9.99
CA THR A 285 0.67 19.18 -11.36
C THR A 285 1.74 18.83 -12.39
N GLN A 286 3.02 18.93 -12.05
CA GLN A 286 4.12 18.49 -12.90
C GLN A 286 4.18 16.95 -13.07
N TYR A 287 3.59 16.18 -12.15
CA TYR A 287 3.62 14.70 -12.18
C TYR A 287 2.27 14.09 -12.57
N SER A 288 1.28 14.90 -12.95
CA SER A 288 0.01 14.39 -13.46
C SER A 288 0.25 13.60 -14.75
N GLY A 289 -0.10 12.31 -14.75
CA GLY A 289 0.13 11.41 -15.88
C GLY A 289 1.45 10.64 -15.85
N CYS A 290 2.30 10.83 -14.83
CA CYS A 290 3.31 9.83 -14.50
C CYS A 290 2.58 8.57 -13.97
N GLY A 291 2.96 7.39 -14.45
CA GLY A 291 2.46 6.12 -13.94
C GLY A 291 2.87 5.88 -12.47
N ASP A 292 2.65 4.66 -11.96
CA ASP A 292 3.01 4.32 -10.59
C ASP A 292 4.49 4.63 -10.28
N LEU A 293 4.77 4.99 -9.02
CA LEU A 293 6.15 5.18 -8.58
C LEU A 293 6.91 3.85 -8.62
N LEU A 294 8.21 3.93 -8.86
CA LEU A 294 9.11 2.79 -8.70
C LEU A 294 9.04 2.26 -7.27
N GLU A 295 8.87 0.94 -7.14
CA GLU A 295 8.87 0.26 -5.85
C GLU A 295 10.25 0.34 -5.17
N ASN A 296 10.30 0.05 -3.87
CA ASN A 296 11.54 -0.02 -3.08
C ASN A 296 12.29 1.32 -2.94
N ARG A 297 11.56 2.44 -2.86
CA ARG A 297 12.14 3.78 -2.67
C ARG A 297 12.98 3.87 -1.39
N ALA A 298 14.21 4.35 -1.53
CA ALA A 298 15.05 4.81 -0.44
C ALA A 298 14.90 6.33 -0.29
N ALA A 299 14.40 6.79 0.86
CA ALA A 299 14.21 8.21 1.14
C ALA A 299 15.42 8.77 1.88
N MET A 300 16.00 9.85 1.34
CA MET A 300 17.20 10.46 1.89
C MET A 300 16.88 11.66 2.76
N VAL A 301 17.41 11.67 3.97
CA VAL A 301 17.50 12.87 4.81
C VAL A 301 18.75 13.63 4.36
N TRP A 302 18.58 14.47 3.34
CA TRP A 302 19.68 15.13 2.63
C TRP A 302 20.68 15.86 3.55
N GLY A 303 20.22 16.49 4.63
CA GLY A 303 21.02 17.34 5.54
C GLY A 303 20.17 17.78 6.75
N TRP A 304 20.66 18.73 7.56
CA TRP A 304 19.96 19.20 8.77
C TRP A 304 19.90 20.73 8.89
N GLY A 305 18.85 21.26 9.55
CA GLY A 305 18.70 22.68 9.88
C GLY A 305 18.19 23.59 8.75
N SER A 306 18.24 24.91 8.98
CA SER A 306 17.68 25.94 8.08
C SER A 306 18.41 26.14 6.75
N ARG A 307 19.59 25.52 6.60
CA ARG A 307 20.35 25.52 5.34
C ARG A 307 19.81 24.50 4.33
N ASN A 308 18.84 23.69 4.73
CA ASN A 308 18.29 22.62 3.91
C ASN A 308 16.93 23.02 3.33
N ASN A 309 16.86 23.17 2.00
CA ASN A 309 15.59 23.41 1.28
C ASN A 309 14.70 22.16 1.25
N TYR A 310 15.24 20.99 1.64
CA TYR A 310 14.48 19.77 1.87
C TYR A 310 14.17 19.66 3.36
N HIS A 311 12.96 20.04 3.76
CA HIS A 311 12.48 19.89 5.13
C HIS A 311 12.47 18.40 5.51
N GLY A 312 13.54 17.91 6.14
CA GLY A 312 13.80 16.52 6.54
C GLY A 312 12.84 15.92 7.58
N HIS A 313 11.62 16.44 7.70
CA HIS A 313 10.57 15.86 8.54
C HIS A 313 9.51 15.10 7.73
N ASN A 314 9.60 15.21 6.41
CA ASN A 314 8.59 14.75 5.47
C ASN A 314 9.09 13.53 4.69
N ILE A 315 9.51 12.49 5.42
CA ILE A 315 9.87 11.20 4.85
C ILE A 315 8.57 10.40 4.59
N PRO A 316 8.29 10.01 3.34
CA PRO A 316 7.10 9.24 3.03
C PRO A 316 7.03 7.92 3.82
N SER A 317 5.84 7.57 4.30
CA SER A 317 5.60 6.35 5.08
C SER A 317 5.89 5.08 4.30
N ASP A 318 5.75 5.14 2.98
CA ASP A 318 6.01 4.06 2.02
C ASP A 318 7.51 3.85 1.70
N ALA A 319 8.39 4.74 2.15
CA ALA A 319 9.82 4.55 1.98
C ALA A 319 10.30 3.33 2.77
N GLN A 320 10.79 2.31 2.07
CA GLN A 320 11.27 1.07 2.68
C GLN A 320 12.64 1.23 3.34
N TYR A 321 13.44 2.18 2.87
CA TYR A 321 14.79 2.44 3.34
C TYR A 321 14.98 3.91 3.62
N ILE A 322 15.74 4.23 4.67
CA ILE A 322 16.12 5.61 4.99
C ILE A 322 17.60 5.78 4.72
N MET A 323 17.97 6.87 4.04
CA MET A 323 19.36 7.26 3.82
C MET A 323 19.70 8.49 4.63
N GLY A 324 20.89 8.50 5.23
CA GLY A 324 21.43 9.63 5.95
C GLY A 324 21.89 10.76 5.03
N TYR A 325 22.71 11.64 5.60
CA TYR A 325 23.12 12.90 4.98
C TYR A 325 23.86 12.72 3.66
N ASN A 326 23.55 13.58 2.69
CA ASN A 326 24.20 13.61 1.39
C ASN A 326 25.46 14.47 1.42
N GLU A 327 26.61 13.89 1.08
CA GLU A 327 27.89 14.60 0.96
C GLU A 327 28.16 15.51 2.16
N ALA A 328 28.10 14.95 3.37
CA ALA A 328 28.08 15.68 4.63
C ALA A 328 29.27 16.67 4.79
N ASN A 329 30.46 16.29 4.34
CA ASN A 329 31.66 17.12 4.40
C ASN A 329 31.82 18.12 3.22
N ASN A 330 30.86 18.19 2.30
CA ASN A 330 30.90 19.11 1.16
C ASN A 330 30.22 20.46 1.52
N PRO A 331 30.93 21.61 1.45
CA PRO A 331 30.37 22.91 1.77
C PRO A 331 29.17 23.35 0.94
N ASN A 332 28.98 22.74 -0.25
CA ASN A 332 27.89 23.04 -1.18
C ASN A 332 26.71 22.06 -1.10
N GLN A 333 26.72 21.13 -0.13
CA GLN A 333 25.71 20.08 0.02
C GLN A 333 25.10 20.12 1.42
N ALA A 334 25.05 19.00 2.16
CA ALA A 334 24.55 19.00 3.52
C ALA A 334 25.38 19.86 4.47
N HIS A 335 26.69 19.96 4.23
CA HIS A 335 27.62 20.83 4.95
C HIS A 335 27.47 20.70 6.48
N LEU A 336 27.65 19.48 6.98
CA LEU A 336 27.61 19.13 8.39
C LEU A 336 28.99 18.76 8.88
N THR A 337 29.36 19.27 10.04
CA THR A 337 30.48 18.70 10.81
C THR A 337 30.11 17.31 11.36
N PRO A 338 31.08 16.45 11.70
CA PRO A 338 30.79 15.17 12.34
C PRO A 338 30.00 15.33 13.66
N GLN A 339 30.25 16.41 14.40
CA GLN A 339 29.57 16.75 15.66
C GLN A 339 28.10 17.08 15.43
N GLU A 340 27.79 17.93 14.45
CA GLU A 340 26.39 18.24 14.09
C GLU A 340 25.67 17.00 13.58
N ALA A 341 26.30 16.25 12.68
CA ALA A 341 25.73 15.03 12.13
C ALA A 341 25.40 13.99 13.23
N ALA A 342 26.34 13.75 14.16
CA ALA A 342 26.15 12.83 15.27
C ALA A 342 25.10 13.33 16.28
N ALA A 343 25.08 14.63 16.59
CA ALA A 343 24.09 15.21 17.51
C ALA A 343 22.66 15.07 17.01
N HIS A 344 22.45 15.08 15.69
CA HIS A 344 21.12 14.95 15.08
C HIS A 344 20.76 13.53 14.64
N TRP A 345 21.72 12.60 14.65
CA TRP A 345 21.49 11.21 14.22
C TRP A 345 20.38 10.47 14.98
N PRO A 346 20.18 10.64 16.30
CA PRO A 346 19.08 9.98 17.02
C PRO A 346 17.69 10.28 16.44
N GLU A 347 17.51 11.46 15.85
CA GLU A 347 16.27 11.82 15.18
C GLU A 347 16.12 11.14 13.82
N ILE A 348 17.23 10.89 13.11
CA ILE A 348 17.25 10.06 11.90
C ILE A 348 16.88 8.61 12.22
N GLU A 349 17.37 8.08 13.34
CA GLU A 349 16.98 6.74 13.82
C GLU A 349 15.49 6.67 14.14
N ARG A 350 14.95 7.70 14.81
CA ARG A 350 13.52 7.82 15.10
C ARG A 350 12.69 7.86 13.82
N ILE A 351 13.11 8.66 12.83
CA ILE A 351 12.47 8.72 11.51
C ILE A 351 12.52 7.35 10.84
N ALA A 352 13.66 6.65 10.88
CA ALA A 352 13.80 5.34 10.28
C ALA A 352 12.92 4.26 10.94
N GLY A 353 12.66 4.33 12.24
CA GLY A 353 11.89 3.30 12.93
C GLY A 353 12.59 1.95 12.80
N ASN A 354 11.91 0.90 12.31
CA ASN A 354 12.53 -0.42 12.08
C ASN A 354 13.11 -0.60 10.66
N ARG A 355 13.04 0.44 9.81
CA ARG A 355 13.53 0.37 8.43
C ARG A 355 15.06 0.41 8.38
N PRO A 356 15.70 -0.23 7.39
CA PRO A 356 17.15 -0.17 7.27
C PRO A 356 17.63 1.26 7.03
N LEU A 357 18.67 1.64 7.77
CA LEU A 357 19.23 2.97 7.80
C LEU A 357 20.64 2.99 7.19
N VAL A 358 20.77 3.66 6.05
CA VAL A 358 22.04 3.90 5.37
C VAL A 358 22.71 5.13 6.00
N GLY A 359 23.99 5.01 6.32
CA GLY A 359 24.81 6.05 6.94
C GLY A 359 24.98 7.30 6.06
N PRO A 360 25.63 8.34 6.60
CA PRO A 360 25.98 9.52 5.82
C PRO A 360 26.96 9.17 4.69
N SER A 361 26.84 9.86 3.56
CA SER A 361 27.84 9.87 2.49
C SER A 361 28.76 11.08 2.68
N ALA A 362 30.07 10.88 2.55
CA ALA A 362 31.07 11.96 2.52
C ALA A 362 31.82 11.89 1.19
N ILE A 363 32.19 13.04 0.62
CA ILE A 363 32.96 13.10 -0.63
C ILE A 363 34.45 12.89 -0.38
N ILE A 364 35.12 12.29 -1.36
CA ILE A 364 36.57 12.24 -1.43
C ILE A 364 37.09 13.63 -1.82
N CYS A 365 37.77 14.30 -0.89
CA CYS A 365 38.32 15.63 -1.09
C CYS A 365 39.55 15.85 -0.20
N ASN A 366 40.24 16.97 -0.44
CA ASN A 366 41.33 17.46 0.40
C ASN A 366 40.85 18.64 1.26
N HIS A 367 41.69 19.09 2.19
CA HIS A 367 41.42 20.22 3.10
C HIS A 367 41.20 21.57 2.40
N VAL A 368 41.38 21.64 1.07
CA VAL A 368 41.09 22.84 0.29
C VAL A 368 39.62 22.87 -0.14
N ARG A 369 39.03 21.70 -0.44
CA ARG A 369 37.64 21.59 -0.93
C ARG A 369 36.65 21.22 0.17
N CYS A 370 37.12 20.62 1.25
CA CYS A 370 36.33 20.25 2.41
C CYS A 370 37.08 20.62 3.69
N ASN A 371 36.35 20.86 4.77
CA ASN A 371 36.96 21.09 6.08
C ASN A 371 37.70 19.84 6.59
N GLU A 372 37.14 18.65 6.34
CA GLU A 372 37.72 17.35 6.68
C GLU A 372 37.68 16.43 5.46
N THR A 373 38.71 15.60 5.30
CA THR A 373 38.71 14.53 4.31
C THR A 373 37.61 13.51 4.64
N LEU A 374 37.24 12.67 3.67
CA LEU A 374 36.26 11.60 3.87
C LEU A 374 36.58 10.74 5.11
N TRP A 375 37.85 10.35 5.28
CA TRP A 375 38.25 9.45 6.35
C TRP A 375 38.16 10.13 7.70
N GLU A 376 38.69 11.33 7.85
CA GLU A 376 38.62 12.09 9.10
C GLU A 376 37.17 12.34 9.52
N TRP A 377 36.34 12.79 8.57
CA TRP A 377 34.94 13.08 8.85
C TRP A 377 34.18 11.82 9.32
N MET A 378 34.34 10.72 8.60
CA MET A 378 33.67 9.45 8.92
C MET A 378 34.20 8.86 10.23
N ASP A 379 35.50 8.96 10.49
CA ASP A 379 36.13 8.51 11.75
C ASP A 379 35.58 9.28 12.95
N HIS A 380 35.53 10.61 12.85
CA HIS A 380 34.96 11.46 13.88
C HIS A 380 33.48 11.17 14.08
N PHE A 381 32.71 10.99 13.01
CA PHE A 381 31.29 10.66 13.09
C PHE A 381 31.07 9.35 13.83
N PHE A 382 31.75 8.26 13.43
CA PHE A 382 31.59 6.96 14.08
C PHE A 382 32.16 6.92 15.50
N HIS A 383 33.16 7.75 15.82
CA HIS A 383 33.63 7.92 17.19
C HIS A 383 32.56 8.57 18.08
N LEU A 384 31.94 9.66 17.61
CA LEU A 384 30.88 10.37 18.34
C LEU A 384 29.58 9.56 18.41
N CYS A 385 29.26 8.83 17.34
CA CYS A 385 28.04 8.05 17.15
C CYS A 385 28.25 6.54 17.38
N HIS A 386 29.12 6.15 18.33
CA HIS A 386 29.49 4.73 18.53
C HIS A 386 28.32 3.80 18.95
N ARG A 387 27.19 4.37 19.40
CA ARG A 387 25.95 3.64 19.73
C ARG A 387 24.84 3.81 18.71
N CYS A 388 25.07 4.61 17.68
CA CYS A 388 24.07 4.89 16.67
C CYS A 388 23.86 3.68 15.76
N ARG A 389 22.61 3.41 15.40
CA ARG A 389 22.28 2.47 14.34
C ARG A 389 22.69 3.06 13.00
N VAL A 390 23.57 2.33 12.34
CA VAL A 390 23.90 2.48 10.92
C VAL A 390 23.97 1.07 10.37
N ASP A 391 23.02 0.70 9.52
CA ASP A 391 22.90 -0.67 9.01
C ASP A 391 23.81 -0.87 7.78
N TYR A 392 23.95 0.16 6.96
CA TYR A 392 24.80 0.19 5.77
C TYR A 392 25.61 1.47 5.68
N LEU A 393 26.76 1.45 5.02
CA LEU A 393 27.53 2.64 4.66
C LEU A 393 27.03 3.21 3.32
N ALA A 394 27.15 4.51 3.10
CA ALA A 394 26.94 5.13 1.80
C ALA A 394 28.27 5.54 1.16
N ALA A 395 28.38 5.36 -0.16
CA ALA A 395 29.57 5.75 -0.93
C ALA A 395 29.18 6.29 -2.32
N HIS A 396 29.90 7.31 -2.77
CA HIS A 396 29.82 7.83 -4.14
C HIS A 396 31.09 7.46 -4.91
N LEU A 397 30.95 6.99 -6.16
CA LEU A 397 32.07 6.62 -7.02
C LEU A 397 32.09 7.49 -8.29
N TYR A 398 33.03 8.45 -8.30
CA TYR A 398 33.21 9.41 -9.39
C TYR A 398 34.68 9.56 -9.78
N GLN A 399 35.47 8.49 -9.66
CA GLN A 399 36.89 8.50 -10.04
C GLN A 399 37.10 8.01 -11.48
N GLY A 400 36.15 7.26 -12.04
CA GLY A 400 36.26 6.69 -13.39
C GLY A 400 37.32 5.60 -13.49
N ASN A 401 37.68 4.97 -12.37
CA ASN A 401 38.66 3.89 -12.33
C ASN A 401 38.11 2.74 -11.47
N PRO A 402 37.52 1.71 -12.12
CA PRO A 402 36.85 0.62 -11.41
C PRO A 402 37.74 -0.09 -10.38
N GLN A 403 39.03 -0.26 -10.68
CA GLN A 403 39.97 -0.92 -9.77
C GLN A 403 40.21 -0.10 -8.49
N LYS A 404 40.42 1.21 -8.63
CA LYS A 404 40.62 2.12 -7.48
C LYS A 404 39.34 2.27 -6.67
N GLU A 405 38.21 2.31 -7.34
CA GLU A 405 36.90 2.41 -6.71
C GLU A 405 36.55 1.17 -5.90
N MET A 406 36.78 -0.04 -6.44
CA MET A 406 36.63 -1.28 -5.67
C MET A 406 37.61 -1.33 -4.47
N ALA A 407 38.87 -0.92 -4.65
CA ALA A 407 39.82 -0.85 -3.55
C ALA A 407 39.40 0.17 -2.47
N PHE A 408 38.74 1.26 -2.86
CA PHE A 408 38.16 2.23 -1.94
C PHE A 408 37.01 1.62 -1.13
N LEU A 409 36.10 0.87 -1.77
CA LEU A 409 35.01 0.16 -1.09
C LEU A 409 35.56 -0.88 -0.10
N GLU A 410 36.56 -1.67 -0.49
CA GLU A 410 37.20 -2.64 0.41
C GLU A 410 37.83 -1.96 1.63
N ARG A 411 38.54 -0.83 1.41
CA ARG A 411 39.11 -0.04 2.52
C ARG A 411 38.02 0.48 3.46
N MET A 412 36.89 0.93 2.92
CA MET A 412 35.76 1.40 3.73
C MET A 412 35.14 0.26 4.53
N TYR A 413 34.93 -0.91 3.91
CA TYR A 413 34.41 -2.10 4.57
C TYR A 413 35.34 -2.59 5.69
N HIS A 414 36.65 -2.67 5.45
CA HIS A 414 37.61 -3.09 6.46
C HIS A 414 37.75 -2.11 7.63
N ARG A 415 37.42 -0.83 7.42
CA ARG A 415 37.50 0.20 8.46
C ARG A 415 36.28 0.23 9.37
N TYR A 416 35.08 0.04 8.82
CA TYR A 416 33.82 0.24 9.55
C TYR A 416 32.98 -1.04 9.69
N HIS A 417 33.38 -2.14 9.04
CA HIS A 417 32.78 -3.47 9.14
C HIS A 417 31.28 -3.53 8.83
N LYS A 418 30.84 -2.73 7.85
CA LYS A 418 29.44 -2.64 7.40
C LYS A 418 29.37 -2.73 5.89
N LYS A 419 28.37 -3.44 5.37
CA LYS A 419 28.11 -3.50 3.92
C LYS A 419 27.80 -2.10 3.37
N ILE A 420 28.06 -1.91 2.09
CA ILE A 420 28.07 -0.59 1.44
C ILE A 420 26.95 -0.51 0.42
N TRP A 421 26.26 0.63 0.42
CA TRP A 421 25.42 1.08 -0.67
C TRP A 421 26.22 2.08 -1.50
N VAL A 422 26.45 1.77 -2.77
CA VAL A 422 27.00 2.71 -3.73
C VAL A 422 25.84 3.59 -4.23
N THR A 423 25.58 4.67 -3.51
CA THR A 423 24.35 5.45 -3.68
C THR A 423 24.38 6.31 -4.93
N GLU A 424 25.56 6.60 -5.45
CA GLU A 424 25.76 7.27 -6.74
C GLU A 424 27.07 6.81 -7.39
N PHE A 425 27.04 6.48 -8.68
CA PHE A 425 28.26 6.30 -9.46
C PHE A 425 28.08 6.62 -10.95
N ALA A 426 29.12 7.17 -11.57
CA ALA A 426 29.20 7.45 -13.00
C ALA A 426 30.64 7.74 -13.42
N PHE A 427 30.94 7.66 -14.72
CA PHE A 427 32.21 8.16 -15.21
C PHE A 427 32.24 9.70 -15.20
N PRO A 428 33.25 10.34 -14.58
CA PRO A 428 33.25 11.78 -14.32
C PRO A 428 33.64 12.64 -15.53
N HIS A 429 33.58 13.97 -15.34
CA HIS A 429 34.15 15.01 -16.20
C HIS A 429 33.56 15.14 -17.62
N ASN A 430 32.24 14.98 -17.75
CA ASN A 430 31.53 15.10 -19.03
C ASN A 430 32.20 14.29 -20.16
N ASN A 431 32.11 12.98 -20.05
CA ASN A 431 32.73 12.04 -20.98
C ASN A 431 31.79 11.62 -22.12
N THR A 432 32.25 10.76 -23.05
CA THR A 432 31.38 10.22 -24.10
C THR A 432 30.45 9.12 -23.57
N GLU A 433 29.32 8.87 -24.25
CA GLU A 433 28.48 7.70 -23.93
C GLU A 433 29.27 6.38 -24.00
N GLU A 434 30.23 6.28 -24.93
CA GLU A 434 31.09 5.10 -25.05
C GLU A 434 31.98 4.91 -23.82
N ALA A 435 32.55 5.99 -23.28
CA ALA A 435 33.31 5.94 -22.04
C ALA A 435 32.44 5.51 -20.84
N GLN A 436 31.20 6.01 -20.76
CA GLN A 436 30.23 5.55 -19.74
C GLN A 436 29.97 4.05 -19.85
N ILE A 437 29.73 3.54 -21.06
CA ILE A 437 29.47 2.12 -21.31
C ILE A 437 30.71 1.27 -21.00
N ASN A 438 31.90 1.70 -21.40
CA ASN A 438 33.14 0.96 -21.13
C ASN A 438 33.43 0.90 -19.62
N TYR A 439 33.16 1.99 -18.90
CA TYR A 439 33.22 1.98 -17.44
C TYR A 439 32.22 1.00 -16.83
N MET A 440 30.95 1.01 -17.26
CA MET A 440 29.92 0.06 -16.79
C MET A 440 30.31 -1.40 -17.03
N LYS A 441 30.87 -1.73 -18.21
CA LYS A 441 31.35 -3.09 -18.54
C LYS A 441 32.37 -3.61 -17.52
N GLU A 442 33.16 -2.73 -16.91
CA GLU A 442 34.17 -3.12 -15.93
C GLU A 442 33.65 -3.07 -14.48
N ILE A 443 32.89 -2.05 -14.10
CA ILE A 443 32.48 -1.86 -12.70
C ILE A 443 31.27 -2.71 -12.31
N LEU A 444 30.25 -2.86 -13.18
CA LEU A 444 29.01 -3.56 -12.82
C LEU A 444 29.26 -5.03 -12.42
N PRO A 445 30.05 -5.84 -13.16
CA PRO A 445 30.35 -7.21 -12.73
C PRO A 445 31.08 -7.28 -11.39
N ARG A 446 31.91 -6.26 -11.07
CA ARG A 446 32.65 -6.20 -9.81
C ARG A 446 31.75 -5.84 -8.63
N LEU A 447 30.79 -4.93 -8.84
CA LEU A 447 29.80 -4.57 -7.82
C LEU A 447 28.87 -5.76 -7.52
N GLU A 448 28.41 -6.47 -8.55
CA GLU A 448 27.57 -7.67 -8.41
C GLU A 448 28.28 -8.83 -7.71
N ALA A 449 29.56 -9.08 -8.04
CA ALA A 449 30.33 -10.16 -7.43
C ALA A 449 30.80 -9.84 -6.00
N SER A 450 30.70 -8.59 -5.55
CA SER A 450 31.29 -8.16 -4.28
C SER A 450 30.37 -8.47 -3.09
N PRO A 451 30.81 -9.25 -2.10
CA PRO A 451 29.98 -9.57 -0.93
C PRO A 451 29.78 -8.38 0.03
N ILE A 452 30.59 -7.32 -0.14
CA ILE A 452 30.56 -6.12 0.69
C ILE A 452 29.61 -5.05 0.13
N VAL A 453 29.25 -5.14 -1.15
CA VAL A 453 28.27 -4.23 -1.78
C VAL A 453 26.88 -4.82 -1.62
N ALA A 454 25.98 -4.06 -0.99
CA ALA A 454 24.59 -4.46 -0.79
C ALA A 454 23.66 -3.92 -1.88
N ARG A 455 23.93 -2.71 -2.38
CA ARG A 455 23.16 -2.04 -3.45
C ARG A 455 24.04 -1.05 -4.21
N TYR A 456 23.67 -0.72 -5.43
CA TYR A 456 24.27 0.37 -6.20
C TYR A 456 23.23 1.10 -7.06
N ALA A 457 23.47 2.37 -7.38
CA ALA A 457 22.59 3.17 -8.24
C ALA A 457 23.38 4.08 -9.19
N TRP A 458 23.13 3.92 -10.50
CA TRP A 458 23.76 4.75 -11.52
C TRP A 458 23.30 6.20 -11.45
N PHE A 459 24.25 7.12 -11.58
CA PHE A 459 23.98 8.55 -11.69
C PHE A 459 24.11 8.99 -13.17
N SER A 460 23.03 9.33 -13.89
CA SER A 460 21.67 9.63 -13.43
C SER A 460 20.59 9.30 -14.46
N SER A 461 19.32 9.31 -14.04
CA SER A 461 18.18 9.09 -14.93
C SER A 461 18.12 10.10 -16.08
N ARG A 462 18.33 11.40 -15.80
CA ARG A 462 18.36 12.48 -16.81
C ARG A 462 19.15 13.69 -16.32
N ARG A 463 20.13 14.14 -17.10
CA ARG A 463 20.90 15.37 -16.91
C ARG A 463 20.75 16.26 -18.15
N LEU A 464 20.22 17.47 -17.96
CA LEU A 464 20.04 18.47 -19.02
C LEU A 464 21.16 19.52 -19.07
N LYS A 465 22.10 19.48 -18.13
CA LYS A 465 23.21 20.44 -18.03
C LYS A 465 24.53 19.70 -17.98
N ASP A 466 25.52 20.26 -18.67
CA ASP A 466 26.91 19.87 -18.51
C ASP A 466 27.43 20.38 -17.17
N ALA A 467 27.60 19.45 -16.24
CA ALA A 467 28.17 19.68 -14.91
C ALA A 467 29.33 18.69 -14.68
N SER A 468 29.66 18.41 -13.42
CA SER A 468 30.72 17.46 -13.04
C SER A 468 30.54 16.06 -13.66
N ILE A 469 29.29 15.59 -13.77
CA ILE A 469 28.87 14.41 -14.53
C ILE A 469 27.99 14.93 -15.67
N GLY A 470 28.50 14.87 -16.91
CA GLY A 470 27.84 15.47 -18.08
C GLY A 470 26.54 14.79 -18.51
N HIS A 471 25.86 15.37 -19.49
CA HIS A 471 24.58 14.86 -19.99
C HIS A 471 24.66 13.44 -20.55
N THR A 472 25.83 13.00 -20.99
CA THR A 472 26.10 11.67 -21.55
C THR A 472 25.96 10.52 -20.57
N ALA A 473 25.90 10.77 -19.25
CA ALA A 473 25.58 9.76 -18.26
C ALA A 473 24.07 9.51 -18.12
N SER A 474 23.22 10.25 -18.84
CA SER A 474 21.76 10.12 -18.75
C SER A 474 21.29 8.76 -19.26
N LEU A 475 20.46 8.07 -18.47
CA LEU A 475 19.77 6.85 -18.92
C LEU A 475 18.64 7.17 -19.91
N LEU A 476 18.02 8.34 -19.80
CA LEU A 476 16.91 8.78 -20.64
C LEU A 476 17.30 9.94 -21.56
N GLU A 477 16.78 9.93 -22.78
CA GLU A 477 16.92 11.00 -23.77
C GLU A 477 16.39 12.33 -23.23
N ALA A 478 17.04 13.46 -23.51
CA ALA A 478 16.75 14.76 -22.88
C ALA A 478 15.26 15.18 -22.88
N ASN A 479 14.52 14.88 -23.96
CA ASN A 479 13.13 15.32 -24.17
C ASN A 479 12.11 14.18 -24.35
N SER A 480 12.47 12.93 -24.04
CA SER A 480 11.52 11.80 -24.11
C SER A 480 11.78 10.75 -23.04
N SER A 481 10.86 9.81 -22.86
CA SER A 481 11.04 8.62 -22.01
C SER A 481 11.88 7.52 -22.68
N ALA A 482 12.42 7.75 -23.88
CA ALA A 482 13.27 6.78 -24.56
C ALA A 482 14.62 6.64 -23.84
N LEU A 483 15.16 5.43 -23.86
CA LEU A 483 16.48 5.13 -23.31
C LEU A 483 17.59 5.57 -24.28
N THR A 484 18.62 6.21 -23.72
CA THR A 484 19.90 6.44 -24.42
C THR A 484 20.64 5.12 -24.62
N ARG A 485 21.79 5.14 -25.31
CA ARG A 485 22.66 3.96 -25.38
C ARG A 485 23.15 3.52 -24.00
N VAL A 486 23.47 4.48 -23.13
CA VAL A 486 23.86 4.23 -21.73
C VAL A 486 22.70 3.63 -20.95
N GLY A 487 21.49 4.17 -21.12
CA GLY A 487 20.25 3.65 -20.56
C GLY A 487 19.98 2.19 -20.90
N LYS A 488 20.05 1.87 -22.20
CA LYS A 488 19.87 0.52 -22.70
C LYS A 488 20.92 -0.44 -22.16
N PHE A 489 22.17 0.00 -22.02
CA PHE A 489 23.22 -0.86 -21.47
C PHE A 489 22.97 -1.17 -20.00
N TYR A 490 22.72 -0.14 -19.16
CA TYR A 490 22.54 -0.32 -17.73
C TYR A 490 21.32 -1.18 -17.38
N LEU A 491 20.17 -0.93 -18.04
CA LEU A 491 18.94 -1.65 -17.71
C LEU A 491 18.87 -3.09 -18.25
N ASN A 492 19.65 -3.40 -19.29
CA ASN A 492 19.76 -4.78 -19.81
C ASN A 492 20.96 -5.53 -19.24
N PHE A 493 21.71 -4.94 -18.31
CA PHE A 493 22.80 -5.63 -17.64
C PHE A 493 22.22 -6.70 -16.72
N HIS A 494 22.64 -7.94 -16.93
CA HIS A 494 22.31 -9.08 -16.10
C HIS A 494 23.59 -9.85 -15.79
N VAL A 495 23.69 -10.38 -14.58
CA VAL A 495 24.79 -11.28 -14.22
C VAL A 495 24.60 -12.57 -15.00
N SER A 496 25.56 -12.92 -15.85
CA SER A 496 25.62 -14.27 -16.43
C SER A 496 25.77 -15.26 -15.28
N GLY A 497 24.79 -16.14 -15.13
CA GLY A 497 24.75 -17.16 -14.05
C GLY A 497 25.89 -18.16 -14.09
#